data_AF-A0A167JBI4-F1
#
_entry.id   AF-A0A167JBI4-F1
#
_cell.length_a   1.000
_cell.length_b   1.000
_cell.length_c   1.000
_cell.angle_alpha   90.00
_cell.angle_beta   90.00
_cell.angle_gamma   90.00
#
_symmetry.space_group_name_H-M   'P 1'
#
loop_
_entity.id
_entity.type
_entity.pdbx_description
1 polymer ?
#
loop_
_entity_poly.entity_id
_entity_poly.type
_entity_poly.pdbx_seq_one_letter_code
_entity_poly.pdbx_strand_id
1 'polypeptide(L)'
;GQFLDDRHSSRFRTLLAHNTPVQILFERGNPSSETQKIIKSLLPSTVQEGLIAGSQFWNASKTLKTLIEDGYFQDKENSNSGAALPPVIRSMTAESDSLGLTPGENSELALSALGGCVFYLKKCIIDKE
;
A
#
# COMPACT_ATOMS: atom_id res chain seq x y z
N GLY A 1 2.35 -6.41 -1.67
CA GLY A 1 3.69 -6.98 -1.92
C GLY A 1 4.42 -6.13 -2.95
N GLN A 2 5.72 -6.38 -3.15
CA GLN A 2 6.60 -5.67 -4.10
C GLN A 2 7.28 -6.69 -5.01
N PHE A 3 7.41 -6.38 -6.30
CA PHE A 3 8.06 -7.25 -7.27
C PHE A 3 8.71 -6.44 -8.40
N LEU A 4 9.84 -6.95 -8.92
CA LEU A 4 10.38 -6.52 -10.20
C LEU A 4 9.53 -7.09 -11.33
N ASP A 5 9.35 -6.31 -12.39
CA ASP A 5 8.59 -6.69 -13.57
C ASP A 5 9.46 -6.55 -14.84
N ASP A 6 9.00 -7.16 -15.93
CA ASP A 6 9.66 -7.03 -17.23
C ASP A 6 9.19 -5.81 -18.02
N ARG A 7 9.83 -5.56 -19.16
CA ARG A 7 9.54 -4.42 -20.05
C ARG A 7 8.10 -4.39 -20.60
N HIS A 8 7.38 -5.51 -20.54
CA HIS A 8 6.00 -5.66 -21.00
C HIS A 8 4.99 -5.70 -19.83
N SER A 9 5.49 -5.56 -18.60
CA SER A 9 4.73 -5.64 -17.35
C SER A 9 3.94 -6.95 -17.22
N SER A 10 4.54 -8.08 -17.58
CA SER A 10 3.84 -9.37 -17.60
C SER A 10 3.27 -9.74 -16.23
N ARG A 11 4.02 -9.51 -15.14
CA ARG A 11 3.57 -9.85 -13.78
C ARG A 11 2.44 -8.96 -13.34
N PHE A 12 2.52 -7.66 -13.63
CA PHE A 12 1.42 -6.73 -13.35
C PHE A 12 0.16 -7.10 -14.14
N ARG A 13 0.28 -7.49 -15.42
CA ARG A 13 -0.86 -7.96 -16.22
C ARG A 13 -1.48 -9.22 -15.62
N THR A 14 -0.67 -10.20 -15.22
CA THR A 14 -1.16 -11.40 -14.55
C THR A 14 -1.88 -11.06 -13.25
N LEU A 15 -1.36 -10.12 -12.45
CA LEU A 15 -2.00 -9.65 -11.23
C LEU A 15 -3.40 -9.09 -11.51
N LEU A 16 -3.53 -8.20 -12.50
CA LEU A 16 -4.82 -7.60 -12.89
C LEU A 16 -5.80 -8.63 -13.46
N ALA A 17 -5.31 -9.65 -14.16
CA ALA A 17 -6.15 -10.71 -14.70
C ALA A 17 -6.68 -11.66 -13.61
N HIS A 18 -5.85 -11.99 -12.61
CA HIS A 18 -6.24 -12.87 -11.51
C HIS A 18 -7.10 -12.15 -10.47
N ASN A 19 -6.85 -10.86 -10.23
CA ASN A 19 -7.57 -10.04 -9.26
C ASN A 19 -8.04 -8.76 -9.96
N THR A 20 -9.13 -8.87 -10.73
CA THR A 20 -9.65 -7.76 -11.54
C THR A 20 -10.21 -6.64 -10.66
N PRO A 21 -9.53 -5.48 -10.58
CA PRO A 21 -9.95 -4.42 -9.67
C PRO A 21 -11.03 -3.54 -10.28
N VAL A 22 -12.06 -3.20 -9.51
CA VAL A 22 -13.10 -2.23 -9.90
C VAL A 22 -12.67 -0.77 -9.66
N GLN A 23 -11.66 -0.56 -8.81
CA GLN A 23 -11.05 0.73 -8.52
C GLN A 23 -9.53 0.58 -8.35
N ILE A 24 -8.76 1.51 -8.90
CA ILE A 24 -7.30 1.57 -8.77
C ILE A 24 -6.92 2.94 -8.17
N LEU A 25 -6.10 2.89 -7.12
CA LEU A 25 -5.48 4.04 -6.50
C LEU A 25 -4.01 4.12 -6.96
N PHE A 26 -3.54 5.31 -7.31
CA PHE A 26 -2.12 5.51 -7.67
C PHE A 26 -1.63 6.90 -7.29
N GLU A 27 -0.34 7.05 -7.10
CA GLU A 27 0.29 8.36 -6.91
C GLU A 27 0.33 9.14 -8.22
N ARG A 28 -0.18 10.38 -8.22
CA ARG A 28 -0.16 11.26 -9.40
C ARG A 28 1.27 11.45 -9.90
N GLY A 29 1.49 11.15 -11.18
CA GLY A 29 2.77 11.29 -11.84
C GLY A 29 3.72 10.10 -11.69
N ASN A 30 3.37 9.07 -10.89
CA ASN A 30 4.23 7.91 -10.68
C ASN A 30 4.10 6.83 -11.77
N PRO A 31 2.89 6.38 -12.21
CA PRO A 31 2.80 5.33 -13.22
C PRO A 31 3.37 5.78 -14.57
N SER A 32 4.15 4.90 -15.21
CA SER A 32 4.66 5.12 -16.56
C SER A 32 3.54 5.19 -17.60
N SER A 33 3.85 5.73 -18.79
CA SER A 33 2.91 5.81 -19.89
C SER A 33 2.40 4.43 -20.33
N GLU A 34 3.27 3.43 -20.22
CA GLU A 34 3.03 2.02 -20.50
C GLU A 34 2.05 1.44 -19.49
N THR A 35 2.28 1.62 -18.20
CA THR A 35 1.36 1.17 -17.14
C THR A 35 -0.01 1.81 -17.27
N GLN A 36 -0.08 3.11 -17.59
CA GLN A 36 -1.34 3.82 -17.85
C GLN A 36 -2.09 3.24 -19.05
N LYS A 37 -1.39 2.89 -20.15
CA LYS A 37 -1.99 2.21 -21.31
C LYS A 37 -2.53 0.83 -20.93
N ILE A 38 -1.79 0.07 -20.12
CA ILE A 38 -2.21 -1.27 -19.66
C ILE A 38 -3.51 -1.18 -18.88
N ILE A 39 -3.58 -0.28 -17.88
CA ILE A 39 -4.78 -0.10 -17.06
C ILE A 39 -5.97 0.28 -17.95
N LYS A 40 -5.83 1.29 -18.81
CA LYS A 40 -6.92 1.73 -19.71
C LYS A 40 -7.36 0.66 -20.70
N SER A 41 -6.44 -0.18 -21.16
CA SER A 41 -6.73 -1.22 -22.15
C SER A 41 -7.35 -2.48 -21.55
N LEU A 42 -6.84 -2.94 -20.40
CA LEU A 42 -7.31 -4.17 -19.77
C LEU A 42 -8.56 -3.93 -18.91
N LEU A 43 -8.70 -2.72 -18.38
CA LEU A 43 -9.68 -2.37 -17.36
C LEU A 43 -10.39 -1.05 -17.71
N PRO A 44 -11.08 -0.96 -18.86
CA PRO A 44 -11.65 0.30 -19.36
C PRO A 44 -12.72 0.90 -18.44
N SER A 45 -13.40 0.06 -17.64
CA SER A 45 -14.46 0.48 -16.72
C SER A 45 -13.98 0.73 -15.28
N THR A 46 -12.69 0.55 -15.00
CA THR A 46 -12.15 0.68 -13.65
C THR A 46 -11.97 2.16 -13.29
N VAL A 47 -12.48 2.52 -12.11
CA VAL A 47 -12.31 3.87 -11.55
C VAL A 47 -10.84 4.09 -11.20
N GLN A 48 -10.28 5.21 -11.67
CA GLN A 48 -8.87 5.54 -11.51
C GLN A 48 -8.71 6.79 -10.64
N GLU A 49 -8.19 6.62 -9.43
CA GLU A 49 -8.00 7.71 -8.47
C GLU A 49 -6.52 8.07 -8.35
N GLY A 50 -6.16 9.23 -8.90
CA GLY A 50 -4.84 9.81 -8.72
C GLY A 50 -4.75 10.54 -7.38
N LEU A 51 -3.98 10.02 -6.45
CA LEU A 51 -3.71 10.59 -5.13
C LEU A 51 -2.47 11.50 -5.15
N ILE A 52 -2.50 12.58 -4.38
CA ILE A 52 -1.37 13.53 -4.26
C ILE A 52 -0.22 12.86 -3.49
N ALA A 53 0.98 12.90 -4.07
CA ALA A 53 2.21 12.38 -3.47
C ALA A 53 2.46 12.95 -2.06
N GLY A 54 2.82 12.07 -1.11
CA GLY A 54 3.17 12.41 0.27
C GLY A 54 1.97 12.76 1.19
N SER A 55 1.04 13.57 0.72
CA SER A 55 -0.13 13.98 1.51
C SER A 55 -1.24 12.93 1.50
N GLN A 56 -1.55 12.34 0.34
CA GLN A 56 -2.60 11.35 0.15
C GLN A 56 -2.01 9.96 -0.17
N PHE A 57 -1.03 9.89 -1.07
CA PHE A 57 -0.26 8.67 -1.32
C PHE A 57 0.99 8.70 -0.44
N TRP A 58 0.93 8.06 0.72
CA TRP A 58 1.98 8.18 1.73
C TRP A 58 3.22 7.37 1.33
N ASN A 59 4.39 7.83 1.79
CA ASN A 59 5.59 7.03 1.74
C ASN A 59 5.55 5.90 2.79
N ALA A 60 6.48 4.96 2.68
CA ALA A 60 6.53 3.78 3.54
C ALA A 60 6.66 4.12 5.03
N SER A 61 7.57 5.03 5.41
CA SER A 61 7.79 5.42 6.81
C SER A 61 6.56 6.09 7.42
N LYS A 62 5.87 6.98 6.68
CA LYS A 62 4.62 7.60 7.14
C LYS A 62 3.53 6.54 7.32
N THR A 63 3.44 5.57 6.40
CA THR A 63 2.47 4.47 6.51
C THR A 63 2.67 3.67 7.78
N LEU A 64 3.91 3.25 8.08
CA LEU A 64 4.21 2.51 9.32
C LEU A 64 3.87 3.31 10.58
N LYS A 65 4.27 4.58 10.62
CA LYS A 65 3.93 5.49 11.75
C LYS A 65 2.42 5.58 11.95
N THR A 66 1.67 5.86 10.89
CA THR A 66 0.22 5.97 10.96
C THR A 66 -0.44 4.66 11.39
N LEU A 67 0.03 3.51 10.92
CA LEU A 67 -0.53 2.21 11.34
C LEU A 67 -0.41 1.97 12.85
N ILE A 68 0.72 2.36 13.45
CA ILE A 68 0.97 2.21 14.88
C ILE A 68 0.20 3.25 15.69
N GLU A 69 0.27 4.53 15.28
CA GLU A 69 -0.38 5.66 15.98
C GLU A 69 -1.91 5.52 15.98
N ASP A 70 -2.50 5.06 14.88
CA ASP A 70 -3.95 4.86 14.79
C ASP A 70 -4.44 3.60 15.49
N GLY A 71 -3.54 2.74 15.96
CA GLY A 71 -3.85 1.57 16.76
C GLY A 71 -4.68 0.51 16.04
N TYR A 72 -4.58 0.38 14.71
CA TYR A 72 -5.38 -0.57 13.91
C TYR A 72 -5.26 -2.03 14.37
N PHE A 73 -4.11 -2.40 14.94
CA PHE A 73 -3.78 -3.77 15.34
C PHE A 73 -3.61 -3.93 16.85
N GLN A 74 -4.16 -3.00 17.64
CA GLN A 74 -4.20 -3.16 19.09
C GLN A 74 -5.38 -4.08 19.46
N ASP A 75 -5.10 -5.17 20.17
CA ASP A 75 -6.15 -6.05 20.70
C ASP A 75 -6.98 -5.28 21.73
N LYS A 76 -8.31 -5.29 21.57
CA LYS A 76 -9.25 -4.64 22.51
C LYS A 76 -9.17 -5.23 23.93
N GLU A 77 -8.62 -6.44 24.09
CA GLU A 77 -8.54 -7.15 25.39
C GLU A 77 -7.15 -7.12 26.04
N ASN A 78 -6.07 -6.83 25.30
CA ASN A 78 -4.69 -6.91 25.80
C ASN A 78 -3.88 -5.65 25.47
N SER A 79 -4.23 -4.54 26.12
CA SER A 79 -3.55 -3.23 26.00
C SER A 79 -2.08 -3.21 26.47
N ASN A 80 -1.57 -4.33 27.02
CA ASN A 80 -0.22 -4.43 27.57
C ASN A 80 0.79 -5.09 26.62
N SER A 81 0.33 -5.74 25.55
CA SER A 81 1.18 -6.20 24.44
C SER A 81 1.23 -5.08 23.41
N GLY A 82 2.36 -4.36 23.33
CA GLY A 82 2.54 -3.23 22.41
C GLY A 82 2.05 -3.55 20.99
N ALA A 83 1.43 -2.56 20.33
CA ALA A 83 0.75 -2.69 19.04
C ALA A 83 1.53 -3.57 18.05
N ALA A 84 1.11 -4.84 17.95
CA ALA A 84 1.84 -5.84 17.20
C ALA A 84 1.42 -5.73 15.73
N LEU A 85 2.28 -5.14 14.89
CA LEU A 85 2.09 -5.21 13.45
C LEU A 85 1.90 -6.68 13.01
N PRO A 86 0.96 -6.96 12.09
CA PRO A 86 0.77 -8.28 11.52
C PRO A 86 2.10 -8.86 11.01
N PRO A 87 2.32 -10.19 11.09
CA PRO A 87 3.59 -10.81 10.74
C PRO A 87 4.11 -10.40 9.35
N VAL A 88 3.21 -10.26 8.38
CA VAL A 88 3.56 -9.84 7.01
C VAL A 88 4.09 -8.40 7.00
N ILE A 89 3.43 -7.45 7.67
CA ILE A 89 3.89 -6.06 7.74
C ILE A 89 5.19 -5.96 8.54
N ARG A 90 5.34 -6.75 9.62
CA ARG A 90 6.58 -6.83 10.39
C ARG A 90 7.75 -7.36 9.56
N SER A 91 7.52 -8.33 8.68
CA SER A 91 8.57 -8.82 7.77
C SER A 91 8.99 -7.80 6.71
N MET A 92 8.24 -6.70 6.58
CA MET A 92 8.51 -5.60 5.65
C MET A 92 9.23 -4.42 6.31
N THR A 93 9.53 -4.49 7.62
CA THR A 93 10.32 -3.48 8.35
C THR A 93 11.79 -3.90 8.42
N ALA A 94 12.70 -2.95 8.65
CA ALA A 94 14.11 -3.23 8.83
C ALA A 94 14.37 -4.06 10.11
N GLU A 95 15.20 -5.10 10.01
CA GLU A 95 15.53 -5.99 11.14
C GLU A 95 16.22 -5.26 12.31
N SER A 96 16.95 -4.19 12.00
CA SER A 96 17.67 -3.37 12.98
C SER A 96 16.77 -2.43 13.79
N ASP A 97 15.51 -2.26 13.40
CA ASP A 97 14.58 -1.32 14.04
C ASP A 97 13.58 -2.05 14.93
N SER A 98 13.83 -2.01 16.25
CA SER A 98 12.95 -2.61 17.26
C SER A 98 11.58 -1.94 17.36
N LEU A 99 11.41 -0.73 16.83
CA LEU A 99 10.14 -0.01 16.79
C LEU A 99 9.32 -0.34 15.54
N GLY A 100 9.92 -0.98 14.52
CA GLY A 100 9.23 -1.32 13.28
C GLY A 100 8.74 -0.10 12.48
N LEU A 101 9.41 1.04 12.62
CA LEU A 101 9.05 2.31 11.96
C LEU A 101 9.84 2.54 10.66
N THR A 102 10.91 1.77 10.47
CA THR A 102 11.80 1.84 9.33
C THR A 102 11.40 0.78 8.31
N PRO A 103 11.02 1.17 7.09
CA PRO A 103 10.79 0.22 5.99
C PRO A 103 12.03 -0.61 5.71
N GLY A 104 11.86 -1.89 5.36
CA GLY A 104 12.93 -2.69 4.78
C GLY A 104 13.21 -2.28 3.33
N GLU A 105 14.46 -2.40 2.89
CA GLU A 105 14.93 -1.92 1.57
C GLU A 105 14.08 -2.42 0.39
N ASN A 106 13.61 -3.67 0.44
CA ASN A 106 12.81 -4.30 -0.63
C ASN A 106 11.30 -4.21 -0.42
N SER A 107 10.84 -3.36 0.50
CA SER A 107 9.41 -3.24 0.88
C SER A 107 8.84 -1.83 0.80
N GLU A 108 9.65 -0.83 0.45
CA GLU A 108 9.23 0.57 0.40
C GLU A 108 8.03 0.81 -0.53
N LEU A 109 8.04 0.24 -1.73
CA LEU A 109 6.95 0.44 -2.71
C LEU A 109 5.65 -0.20 -2.21
N ALA A 110 5.75 -1.37 -1.60
CA ALA A 110 4.58 -2.07 -1.08
C ALA A 110 3.97 -1.36 0.14
N LEU A 111 4.80 -0.84 1.05
CA LEU A 111 4.34 -0.06 2.18
C LEU A 111 3.77 1.29 1.75
N SER A 112 4.37 1.95 0.75
CA SER A 112 3.81 3.17 0.18
C SER A 112 2.45 2.92 -0.50
N ALA A 113 2.32 1.83 -1.26
CA ALA A 113 1.04 1.42 -1.84
C ALA A 113 -0.02 1.15 -0.77
N LEU A 114 0.35 0.50 0.34
CA LEU A 114 -0.52 0.32 1.49
C LEU A 114 -0.95 1.68 2.09
N GLY A 115 -0.04 2.65 2.18
CA GLY A 115 -0.35 4.01 2.62
C GLY A 115 -1.43 4.69 1.79
N GLY A 116 -1.36 4.57 0.45
CA GLY A 116 -2.42 5.04 -0.44
C GLY A 116 -3.77 4.36 -0.19
N CYS A 117 -3.76 3.04 0.04
CA CYS A 117 -4.98 2.30 0.39
C CYS A 117 -5.57 2.75 1.73
N VAL A 118 -4.75 2.82 2.79
CA VAL A 118 -5.19 3.23 4.14
C VAL A 118 -5.74 4.66 4.12
N PHE A 119 -5.05 5.59 3.42
CA PHE A 119 -5.56 6.95 3.23
C PHE A 119 -6.96 6.96 2.62
N TYR A 120 -7.18 6.16 1.58
CA TYR A 120 -8.47 6.15 0.89
C TYR A 120 -9.57 5.52 1.75
N LEU A 121 -9.27 4.44 2.46
CA LEU A 121 -10.20 3.83 3.43
C LEU A 121 -10.56 4.81 4.55
N LYS A 122 -9.59 5.55 5.09
CA LYS A 122 -9.81 6.66 6.04
C LYS A 122 -10.74 7.73 5.47
N LYS A 123 -10.49 8.15 4.22
CA LYS A 123 -11.34 9.12 3.53
C LYS A 123 -12.79 8.63 3.39
N CYS A 124 -12.97 7.31 3.25
CA CYS A 124 -14.27 6.65 3.20
C CYS A 124 -14.86 6.29 4.58
N ILE A 125 -14.13 6.52 5.67
CA ILE A 125 -14.58 6.26 7.07
C ILE A 125 -14.86 4.76 7.29
N ILE A 126 -14.04 3.88 6.71
CA ILE A 126 -14.17 2.42 6.83
C ILE A 126 -12.84 1.75 7.17
N ASP A 127 -11.86 2.50 7.67
CA ASP A 127 -10.53 1.99 8.00
C ASP A 127 -10.47 1.21 9.33
N LYS A 128 -11.46 1.38 10.21
CA LYS A 128 -11.50 0.81 11.58
C LYS A 128 -12.74 -0.03 11.88
N GLU A 129 -13.43 -0.51 10.85
CA GLU A 129 -14.63 -1.32 11.00
C GLU A 129 -14.35 -2.69 11.65
#